data_AF-A0A1F2XR87-F1
#
_entry.id   AF-A0A1F2XR87-F1
#
_cell.length_a   1.000
_cell.length_b   1.000
_cell.length_c   1.000
_cell.angle_alpha   90.00
_cell.angle_beta   90.00
_cell.angle_gamma   90.00
#
_symmetry.space_group_name_H-M   'P 1'
#
loop_
_entity.id
_entity.type
_entity.pdbx_description
1 polymer ?
#
loop_
_entity_poly.entity_id
_entity_poly.type
_entity_poly.pdbx_seq_one_letter_code
_entity_poly.pdbx_strand_id
1 'polypeptide(L)'
;MVILTRQSKIYQAARAMADNHIGSVLVSGPNGLAGIVTDRDLALAVIGGGLDPRTTPLGEVMSEDVVTCEIKAELGDAVRLMQEHGVRRIPVTEKGRAVGLVTFDDLVVDGSVPPEALRAIVSAQLEVEAPHKPAGLLHPERPERPERQAAGRARALMRAKARAEATYSKLVKAVAQPAKLDPARAERALLVGICMLCRRLSPQEAHQLVAQLPSMLQPKLEKCLDGPDRKVTAKAIETELASVLGVDAQAAAATLKSVCNAITESIAAGEVDEIRGQLPEDMKHLFPLSLK
;
A
#
# COMPACT_ATOMS: atom_id res chain seq x y z
N MET A 1 20.57 -7.76 13.71
CA MET A 1 21.14 -8.21 12.41
C MET A 1 22.02 -9.43 12.65
N VAL A 2 21.98 -10.44 11.78
CA VAL A 2 22.89 -11.60 11.80
C VAL A 2 23.62 -11.69 10.47
N ILE A 3 24.92 -11.99 10.53
CA ILE A 3 25.79 -12.17 9.36
C ILE A 3 26.35 -13.59 9.38
N LEU A 4 26.21 -14.31 8.28
CA LEU A 4 26.75 -15.66 8.06
C LEU A 4 27.73 -15.66 6.87
N THR A 5 28.44 -16.76 6.66
CA THR A 5 29.38 -16.90 5.54
C THR A 5 28.73 -17.57 4.34
N ARG A 6 29.30 -17.39 3.14
CA ARG A 6 28.85 -18.09 1.92
C ARG A 6 28.80 -19.61 2.09
N GLN A 7 29.68 -20.18 2.93
CA GLN A 7 29.77 -21.62 3.19
C GLN A 7 28.82 -22.12 4.28
N SER A 8 28.21 -21.21 5.05
CA SER A 8 27.19 -21.58 6.03
C SER A 8 26.05 -22.31 5.34
N LYS A 9 25.43 -23.27 6.03
CA LYS A 9 24.34 -24.07 5.47
C LYS A 9 23.01 -23.37 5.63
N ILE A 10 22.09 -23.68 4.72
CA ILE A 10 20.74 -23.14 4.70
C ILE A 10 20.00 -23.32 6.04
N TYR A 11 20.12 -24.50 6.66
CA TYR A 11 19.49 -24.73 7.97
C TYR A 11 20.02 -23.78 9.05
N GLN A 12 21.29 -23.36 8.97
CA GLN A 12 21.88 -22.42 9.93
C GLN A 12 21.26 -21.02 9.78
N ALA A 13 20.98 -20.59 8.54
CA ALA A 13 20.23 -19.35 8.32
C ALA A 13 18.80 -19.46 8.86
N ALA A 14 18.09 -20.56 8.61
CA ALA A 14 16.75 -20.77 9.15
C ALA A 14 16.73 -20.76 10.69
N ARG A 15 17.72 -21.41 11.33
CA ARG A 15 17.90 -21.38 12.80
C ARG A 15 18.20 -19.98 13.29
N ALA A 16 19.12 -19.27 12.65
CA ALA A 16 19.43 -17.89 13.01
C ALA A 16 18.20 -16.96 12.89
N MET A 17 17.39 -17.13 11.84
CA MET A 17 16.13 -16.39 11.67
C MET A 17 15.15 -16.65 12.81
N ALA A 18 14.95 -17.93 13.18
CA ALA A 18 14.09 -18.31 14.29
C ALA A 18 14.60 -17.81 15.65
N ASP A 19 15.87 -18.07 15.96
CA ASP A 19 16.47 -17.76 17.26
C ASP A 19 16.55 -16.24 17.51
N ASN A 20 16.63 -15.44 16.44
CA ASN A 20 16.74 -13.97 16.53
C ASN A 20 15.44 -13.24 16.15
N HIS A 21 14.36 -13.96 15.81
CA HIS A 21 13.10 -13.38 15.35
C HIS A 21 13.26 -12.40 14.16
N ILE A 22 14.09 -12.77 13.18
CA ILE A 22 14.39 -11.97 11.98
C ILE A 22 13.99 -12.70 10.70
N GLY A 23 13.56 -11.95 9.68
CA GLY A 23 13.18 -12.51 8.37
C GLY A 23 14.32 -12.59 7.35
N SER A 24 15.55 -12.23 7.73
CA SER A 24 16.70 -12.25 6.82
C SER A 24 18.04 -12.34 7.53
N VAL A 25 19.02 -12.95 6.87
CA VAL A 25 20.44 -12.94 7.25
C VAL A 25 21.28 -12.32 6.14
N LEU A 26 22.31 -11.57 6.53
CA LEU A 26 23.31 -11.10 5.58
C LEU A 26 24.39 -12.17 5.39
N VAL A 27 25.02 -12.17 4.23
CA VAL A 27 26.10 -13.08 3.88
C VAL A 27 27.36 -12.29 3.63
N SER A 28 28.42 -12.56 4.40
CA SER A 28 29.74 -11.98 4.20
C SER A 28 30.57 -12.79 3.21
N GLY A 29 31.39 -12.10 2.43
CA GLY A 29 32.45 -12.68 1.59
C GLY A 29 33.81 -12.02 1.83
N PRO A 30 34.83 -12.34 1.02
CA PRO A 30 36.20 -11.86 1.21
C PRO A 30 36.33 -10.33 1.23
N ASN A 31 35.47 -9.63 0.49
CA ASN A 31 35.54 -8.18 0.28
C ASN A 31 34.44 -7.40 1.03
N GLY A 32 33.75 -8.01 2.00
CA GLY A 32 32.67 -7.37 2.75
C GLY A 32 31.32 -8.05 2.56
N LEU A 33 30.25 -7.26 2.43
CA LEU A 33 28.90 -7.80 2.20
C LEU A 33 28.84 -8.48 0.83
N ALA A 34 28.47 -9.76 0.81
CA ALA A 34 28.39 -10.57 -0.40
C ALA A 34 26.97 -10.96 -0.79
N GLY A 35 26.01 -10.91 0.13
CA GLY A 35 24.63 -11.24 -0.19
C GLY A 35 23.64 -11.09 0.95
N ILE A 36 22.38 -11.39 0.65
CA ILE A 36 21.29 -11.48 1.62
C ILE A 36 20.44 -12.72 1.33
N VAL A 37 19.94 -13.37 2.38
CA VAL A 37 18.99 -14.49 2.31
C VAL A 37 17.79 -14.16 3.19
N THR A 38 16.58 -14.33 2.68
CA THR A 38 15.32 -14.05 3.36
C THR A 38 14.49 -15.32 3.55
N ASP A 39 13.55 -15.30 4.48
CA ASP A 39 12.56 -16.37 4.71
C ASP A 39 11.85 -16.83 3.42
N ARG A 40 11.48 -15.88 2.55
CA ARG A 40 10.90 -16.16 1.23
C ARG A 40 11.87 -16.91 0.32
N ASP A 41 13.16 -16.63 0.42
CA ASP A 41 14.19 -17.30 -0.37
C ASP A 41 14.32 -18.74 0.10
N LEU A 42 14.28 -18.97 1.41
CA LEU A 42 14.25 -20.31 1.98
C LEU A 42 13.01 -21.08 1.52
N ALA A 43 11.83 -20.47 1.59
CA ALA A 43 10.58 -21.13 1.17
C ALA A 43 10.59 -21.49 -0.32
N LEU A 44 11.04 -20.59 -1.20
CA LEU A 44 10.95 -20.78 -2.64
C LEU A 44 12.12 -21.60 -3.22
N ALA A 45 13.36 -21.32 -2.79
CA ALA A 45 14.54 -22.01 -3.32
C ALA A 45 14.73 -23.38 -2.68
N VAL A 46 14.49 -23.49 -1.38
CA VAL A 46 14.84 -24.72 -0.64
C VAL A 46 13.68 -25.69 -0.66
N ILE A 47 12.53 -25.27 -0.16
CA ILE A 47 11.34 -26.13 -0.14
C ILE A 47 10.77 -26.25 -1.55
N GLY A 48 10.58 -25.12 -2.25
CA GLY A 48 10.03 -25.11 -3.61
C GLY A 48 10.96 -25.70 -4.66
N GLY A 49 12.28 -25.56 -4.51
CA GLY A 49 13.30 -26.09 -5.42
C GLY A 49 13.83 -27.48 -5.06
N GLY A 50 13.48 -28.02 -3.88
CA GLY A 50 13.91 -29.35 -3.44
C GLY A 50 15.38 -29.44 -3.02
N LEU A 51 15.98 -28.34 -2.56
CA LEU A 51 17.35 -28.35 -2.04
C LEU A 51 17.38 -28.95 -0.63
N ASP A 52 18.46 -29.66 -0.29
CA ASP A 52 18.67 -30.16 1.06
C ASP A 52 19.27 -29.04 1.95
N PRO A 53 18.52 -28.53 2.95
CA PRO A 53 18.97 -27.43 3.78
C PRO A 53 20.21 -27.75 4.62
N ARG A 54 20.53 -29.03 4.83
CA ARG A 54 21.66 -29.47 5.65
C ARG A 54 22.98 -29.47 4.89
N THR A 55 22.93 -29.62 3.57
CA THR A 55 24.12 -29.78 2.73
C THR A 55 24.35 -28.59 1.81
N THR A 56 23.30 -27.90 1.38
CA THR A 56 23.42 -26.72 0.51
C THR A 56 23.96 -25.48 1.27
N PRO A 57 25.01 -24.81 0.75
CA PRO A 57 25.54 -23.56 1.28
C PRO A 57 24.70 -22.33 0.91
N LEU A 58 24.77 -21.27 1.72
CA LEU A 58 24.04 -20.01 1.49
C LEU A 58 24.44 -19.32 0.19
N GLY A 59 25.69 -19.47 -0.23
CA GLY A 59 26.20 -18.90 -1.48
C GLY A 59 25.46 -19.39 -2.73
N GLU A 60 24.73 -20.51 -2.65
CA GLU A 60 23.91 -21.02 -3.76
C GLU A 60 22.49 -20.42 -3.80
N VAL A 61 22.03 -19.75 -2.73
CA VAL A 61 20.64 -19.25 -2.64
C VAL A 61 20.52 -17.76 -2.32
N MET A 62 21.63 -17.10 -1.97
CA MET A 62 21.65 -15.69 -1.63
C MET A 62 21.49 -14.79 -2.86
N SER A 63 20.91 -13.61 -2.66
CA SER A 63 20.97 -12.52 -3.62
C SER A 63 22.32 -11.80 -3.50
N GLU A 64 23.08 -11.71 -4.60
CA GLU A 64 24.41 -11.07 -4.64
C GLU A 64 24.33 -9.55 -4.88
N ASP A 65 23.35 -9.08 -5.68
CA ASP A 65 23.10 -7.66 -5.96
C ASP A 65 22.34 -7.00 -4.82
N VAL A 66 23.02 -6.82 -3.69
CA VAL A 66 22.42 -6.24 -2.49
C VAL A 66 22.41 -4.72 -2.59
N VAL A 67 21.22 -4.13 -2.59
CA VAL A 67 21.03 -2.68 -2.50
C VAL A 67 21.37 -2.23 -1.08
N THR A 68 22.36 -1.34 -0.93
CA THR A 68 22.85 -0.86 0.36
C THR A 68 22.81 0.67 0.46
N CYS A 69 22.84 1.19 1.69
CA CYS A 69 23.12 2.60 1.95
C CYS A 69 24.33 2.76 2.88
N GLU A 70 25.05 3.88 2.79
CA GLU A 70 26.18 4.17 3.69
C GLU A 70 25.69 4.59 5.08
N ILE A 71 26.50 4.41 6.12
CA ILE A 71 26.16 4.77 7.51
C ILE A 71 25.78 6.25 7.72
N LYS A 72 26.19 7.12 6.79
CA LYS A 72 25.87 8.56 6.82
C LYS A 72 24.60 8.91 6.03
N ALA A 73 23.93 7.94 5.42
CA ALA A 73 22.71 8.16 4.66
C ALA A 73 21.55 8.49 5.61
N GLU A 74 20.63 9.30 5.11
CA GLU A 74 19.42 9.67 5.84
C GLU A 74 18.35 8.57 5.68
N LEU A 75 17.37 8.53 6.59
CA LEU A 75 16.27 7.55 6.52
C LEU A 75 15.53 7.61 5.17
N GLY A 76 15.36 8.82 4.63
CA GLY A 76 14.74 9.04 3.31
C GLY A 76 15.48 8.37 2.16
N ASP A 77 16.80 8.19 2.25
CA ASP A 77 17.56 7.47 1.23
C ASP A 77 17.23 5.97 1.25
N ALA A 78 17.10 5.38 2.45
CA ALA A 78 16.68 3.99 2.58
C ALA A 78 15.25 3.78 2.05
N VAL A 79 14.32 4.69 2.35
CA VAL A 79 12.94 4.68 1.81
C VAL A 79 12.96 4.74 0.28
N ARG A 80 13.73 5.68 -0.30
CA ARG A 80 13.88 5.82 -1.75
C ARG A 80 14.42 4.54 -2.39
N LEU A 81 15.49 3.97 -1.84
CA LEU A 81 16.08 2.71 -2.34
C LEU A 81 15.09 1.53 -2.27
N MET A 82 14.29 1.45 -1.19
CA MET A 82 13.24 0.43 -1.09
C MET A 82 12.18 0.58 -2.18
N GLN A 83 11.80 1.81 -2.52
CA GLN A 83 10.85 2.11 -3.61
C GLN A 83 11.45 1.80 -4.99
N GLU A 84 12.64 2.31 -5.28
CA GLU A 84 13.29 2.16 -6.58
C GLU A 84 13.57 0.70 -6.93
N HIS A 85 13.97 -0.10 -5.94
CA HIS A 85 14.36 -1.49 -6.14
C HIS A 85 13.31 -2.52 -5.72
N GLY A 86 12.16 -2.08 -5.18
CA GLY A 86 11.09 -2.98 -4.72
C GLY A 86 11.52 -3.92 -3.57
N VAL A 87 12.51 -3.52 -2.78
CA VAL A 87 13.06 -4.31 -1.66
C VAL A 87 12.55 -3.80 -0.32
N ARG A 88 12.54 -4.66 0.71
CA ARG A 88 12.08 -4.31 2.07
C ARG A 88 13.21 -4.17 3.08
N ARG A 89 14.45 -4.34 2.64
CA ARG A 89 15.60 -4.51 3.53
C ARG A 89 16.79 -3.84 2.87
N ILE A 90 17.35 -2.84 3.54
CA ILE A 90 18.52 -2.08 3.07
C ILE A 90 19.62 -2.25 4.11
N PRO A 91 20.66 -3.04 3.82
CA PRO A 91 21.83 -3.11 4.68
C PRO A 91 22.55 -1.76 4.69
N VAL A 92 22.94 -1.36 5.89
CA VAL A 92 23.75 -0.16 6.12
C VAL A 92 25.21 -0.57 6.11
N THR A 93 26.03 0.06 5.28
CA THR A 93 27.45 -0.24 5.12
C THR A 93 28.35 0.88 5.59
N GLU A 94 29.54 0.51 6.08
CA GLU A 94 30.66 1.42 6.27
C GLU A 94 31.89 0.80 5.61
N LYS A 95 32.43 1.45 4.58
CA LYS A 95 33.59 0.95 3.80
C LYS A 95 33.36 -0.48 3.27
N GLY A 96 32.16 -0.75 2.75
CA GLY A 96 31.79 -2.05 2.15
C GLY A 96 31.46 -3.16 3.16
N ARG A 97 31.52 -2.90 4.46
CA ARG A 97 31.12 -3.85 5.51
C ARG A 97 29.75 -3.51 6.05
N ALA A 98 28.89 -4.51 6.20
CA ALA A 98 27.58 -4.31 6.82
C ALA A 98 27.73 -4.00 8.31
N VAL A 99 27.21 -2.84 8.71
CA VAL A 99 27.19 -2.35 10.09
C VAL A 99 25.77 -2.25 10.66
N GLY A 100 24.75 -2.33 9.81
CA GLY A 100 23.34 -2.31 10.20
C GLY A 100 22.41 -2.86 9.12
N LEU A 101 21.13 -2.91 9.44
CA LEU A 101 20.06 -3.30 8.53
C LEU A 101 18.82 -2.48 8.85
N VAL A 102 18.29 -1.77 7.86
CA VAL A 102 16.99 -1.09 7.95
C VAL A 102 15.96 -1.95 7.22
N THR A 103 14.86 -2.28 7.88
CA THR A 103 13.77 -3.07 7.31
C THR A 103 12.51 -2.23 7.15
N PHE A 104 11.62 -2.65 6.26
CA PHE A 104 10.30 -2.06 6.11
C PHE A 104 9.53 -2.05 7.43
N ASP A 105 9.68 -3.10 8.24
CA ASP A 105 9.02 -3.20 9.54
C ASP A 105 9.55 -2.14 10.51
N ASP A 106 10.85 -1.82 10.45
CA ASP A 106 11.43 -0.71 11.22
C ASP A 106 10.80 0.63 10.82
N LEU A 107 10.56 0.86 9.52
CA LEU A 107 9.91 2.09 9.03
C LEU A 107 8.47 2.22 9.54
N VAL A 108 7.74 1.10 9.62
CA VAL A 108 6.37 1.06 10.13
C VAL A 108 6.35 1.36 11.63
N VAL A 109 7.31 0.84 12.39
CA VAL A 109 7.40 1.04 13.85
C VAL A 109 7.88 2.45 14.19
N ASP A 110 8.84 2.98 13.44
CA ASP A 110 9.40 4.32 13.66
C ASP A 110 8.34 5.43 13.48
N GLY A 111 7.42 5.26 12.53
CA GLY A 111 6.27 6.15 12.36
C GLY A 111 6.59 7.54 11.77
N SER A 112 7.86 7.88 11.53
CA SER A 112 8.23 9.13 10.85
C SER A 112 8.03 9.06 9.33
N VAL A 113 7.91 7.85 8.77
CA VAL A 113 7.67 7.64 7.35
C VAL A 113 6.18 7.72 7.04
N PRO A 114 5.75 8.61 6.13
CA PRO A 114 4.33 8.79 5.83
C PRO A 114 3.73 7.52 5.20
N PRO A 115 2.44 7.19 5.47
CA PRO A 115 1.79 6.00 4.93
C PRO A 115 1.84 5.88 3.41
N GLU A 116 1.86 7.00 2.69
CA GLU A 116 1.96 7.07 1.23
C GLU A 116 3.30 6.50 0.75
N ALA A 117 4.40 6.83 1.44
CA ALA A 117 5.72 6.31 1.12
C ALA A 117 5.83 4.81 1.43
N LEU A 118 5.21 4.34 2.52
CA LEU A 118 5.13 2.91 2.85
C LEU A 118 4.34 2.13 1.79
N ARG A 119 3.19 2.67 1.35
CA ARG A 119 2.39 2.10 0.26
C ARG A 119 3.18 2.03 -1.04
N ALA A 120 3.94 3.08 -1.37
CA ALA A 120 4.77 3.11 -2.57
C ALA A 120 5.83 2.00 -2.56
N ILE A 121 6.46 1.71 -1.42
CA ILE A 121 7.40 0.57 -1.28
C ILE A 121 6.69 -0.75 -1.59
N VAL A 122 5.50 -0.96 -1.03
CA VAL A 122 4.73 -2.20 -1.24
C VAL A 122 4.28 -2.34 -2.69
N SER A 123 3.83 -1.26 -3.32
CA SER A 123 3.44 -1.22 -4.74
C SER A 123 4.62 -1.51 -5.66
N ALA A 124 5.79 -0.94 -5.38
CA ALA A 124 7.00 -1.17 -6.17
C ALA A 124 7.37 -2.66 -6.25
N GLN A 125 7.06 -3.47 -5.24
CA GLN A 125 7.33 -4.91 -5.28
C GLN A 125 6.47 -5.67 -6.31
N LEU A 126 5.34 -5.07 -6.72
CA LEU A 126 4.45 -5.61 -7.73
C LEU A 126 4.90 -5.23 -9.14
N GLU A 127 5.59 -4.09 -9.27
CA GLU A 127 5.99 -3.47 -10.54
C GLU A 127 7.44 -3.78 -10.92
N VAL A 128 8.34 -3.72 -9.95
CA VAL A 128 9.77 -3.94 -10.14
C VAL A 128 10.04 -5.43 -10.36
N GLU A 129 10.90 -5.71 -11.33
CA GLU A 129 11.46 -7.03 -11.47
C GLU A 129 12.32 -7.35 -10.24
N ALA A 130 11.78 -8.18 -9.33
CA ALA A 130 12.49 -8.67 -8.15
C ALA A 130 13.96 -8.95 -8.51
N PRO A 131 14.92 -8.47 -7.69
CA PRO A 131 16.34 -8.51 -8.00
C PRO A 131 16.72 -9.85 -8.60
N HIS A 132 17.37 -9.81 -9.77
CA HIS A 132 17.72 -11.00 -10.53
C HIS A 132 18.60 -11.87 -9.63
N LYS A 133 18.05 -12.99 -9.16
CA LYS A 133 18.85 -13.96 -8.41
C LYS A 133 19.59 -14.76 -9.45
N PRO A 134 20.94 -14.72 -9.51
CA PRO A 134 21.67 -15.64 -10.35
C PRO A 134 21.16 -17.04 -10.00
N ALA A 135 20.72 -17.79 -11.02
CA ALA A 135 19.97 -19.01 -10.86
C ALA A 135 20.83 -20.10 -10.19
N GLY A 136 20.95 -20.03 -8.86
CA GLY A 136 21.26 -21.16 -8.03
C GLY A 136 19.98 -21.98 -7.86
N LEU A 137 19.82 -22.97 -8.75
CA LEU A 137 18.93 -24.13 -8.62
C LEU A 137 17.43 -23.90 -8.36
N LEU A 138 16.93 -22.66 -8.37
CA LEU A 138 15.47 -22.38 -8.35
C LEU A 138 14.73 -23.00 -9.55
N HIS A 139 15.45 -23.39 -10.60
CA HIS A 139 14.97 -24.14 -11.74
C HIS A 139 15.99 -25.22 -12.14
N PRO A 140 15.79 -26.51 -11.84
CA PRO A 140 16.50 -27.56 -12.56
C PRO A 140 16.11 -27.43 -14.04
N GLU A 141 17.06 -27.02 -14.89
CA GLU A 141 17.02 -27.11 -16.37
C GLU A 141 15.61 -26.96 -16.97
N ARG A 142 14.97 -25.79 -16.77
CA ARG A 142 13.75 -25.44 -17.51
C ARG A 142 14.05 -24.19 -18.33
N PRO A 143 14.04 -24.27 -19.67
CA PRO A 143 14.49 -23.17 -20.51
C PRO A 143 13.76 -21.89 -20.17
N GLU A 144 14.52 -20.85 -19.83
CA GLU A 144 14.00 -19.52 -19.50
C GLU A 144 13.14 -19.01 -20.65
N ARG A 145 11.86 -18.73 -20.36
CA ARG A 145 10.99 -18.00 -21.28
C ARG A 145 10.58 -16.69 -20.60
N PRO A 146 11.20 -15.56 -20.96
CA PRO A 146 10.94 -14.22 -20.39
C PRO A 146 9.44 -13.87 -20.33
N GLU A 147 8.67 -14.35 -21.33
CA GLU A 147 7.23 -14.15 -21.45
C GLU A 147 6.41 -14.61 -20.22
N ARG A 148 6.86 -15.64 -19.48
CA ARG A 148 6.08 -16.21 -18.36
C ARG A 148 6.23 -15.47 -17.03
N GLN A 149 7.39 -14.88 -16.74
CA GLN A 149 7.57 -14.06 -15.53
C GLN A 149 6.84 -12.72 -15.67
N ALA A 150 6.95 -12.07 -16.84
CA ALA A 150 6.14 -10.92 -17.19
C ALA A 150 4.63 -11.23 -17.09
N ALA A 151 4.19 -12.40 -17.58
CA ALA A 151 2.79 -12.84 -17.45
C ALA A 151 2.36 -13.05 -15.99
N GLY A 152 3.23 -13.53 -15.10
CA GLY A 152 2.95 -13.72 -13.68
C GLY A 152 2.72 -12.38 -12.94
N ARG A 153 3.60 -11.40 -13.18
CA ARG A 153 3.45 -10.04 -12.64
C ARG A 153 2.26 -9.31 -13.25
N ALA A 154 2.09 -9.38 -14.57
CA ALA A 154 0.91 -8.83 -15.24
C ALA A 154 -0.38 -9.40 -14.63
N ARG A 155 -0.43 -10.70 -14.33
CA ARG A 155 -1.58 -11.31 -13.63
C ARG A 155 -1.76 -10.83 -12.19
N ALA A 156 -0.68 -10.55 -11.46
CA ALA A 156 -0.77 -9.98 -10.11
C ALA A 156 -1.28 -8.54 -10.14
N LEU A 157 -0.73 -7.70 -11.02
CA LEU A 157 -1.16 -6.32 -11.25
C LEU A 157 -2.61 -6.26 -11.73
N MET A 158 -2.99 -7.10 -12.70
CA MET A 158 -4.38 -7.21 -13.18
C MET A 158 -5.33 -7.61 -12.04
N ARG A 159 -4.94 -8.50 -11.14
CA ARG A 159 -5.75 -8.86 -9.96
C ARG A 159 -5.86 -7.72 -8.96
N ALA A 160 -4.78 -6.97 -8.71
CA ALA A 160 -4.81 -5.79 -7.84
C ALA A 160 -5.72 -4.70 -8.42
N LYS A 161 -5.56 -4.39 -9.72
CA LYS A 161 -6.41 -3.45 -10.46
C LYS A 161 -7.88 -3.87 -10.43
N ALA A 162 -8.17 -5.14 -10.73
CA ALA A 162 -9.54 -5.67 -10.71
C ALA A 162 -10.18 -5.59 -9.31
N ARG A 163 -9.41 -5.77 -8.23
CA ARG A 163 -9.90 -5.56 -6.86
C ARG A 163 -10.21 -4.10 -6.58
N ALA A 164 -9.31 -3.18 -6.97
CA ALA A 164 -9.55 -1.75 -6.81
C ALA A 164 -10.79 -1.29 -7.58
N GLU A 165 -10.95 -1.74 -8.84
CA GLU A 165 -12.13 -1.51 -9.67
C GLU A 165 -13.40 -2.10 -9.06
N ALA A 166 -13.34 -3.31 -8.49
CA ALA A 166 -14.48 -3.94 -7.84
C ALA A 166 -14.93 -3.16 -6.59
N THR A 167 -13.99 -2.73 -5.75
CA THR A 167 -14.29 -1.90 -4.56
C THR A 167 -14.87 -0.55 -4.97
N TYR A 168 -14.29 0.11 -5.97
CA TYR A 168 -14.82 1.35 -6.53
C TYR A 168 -16.23 1.18 -7.09
N SER A 169 -16.45 0.14 -7.91
CA SER A 169 -17.75 -0.17 -8.50
C SER A 169 -18.81 -0.47 -7.44
N LYS A 170 -18.44 -1.14 -6.35
CA LYS A 170 -19.33 -1.40 -5.21
C LYS A 170 -19.80 -0.08 -4.58
N LEU A 171 -18.89 0.88 -4.40
CA LEU A 171 -19.23 2.19 -3.84
C LEU A 171 -20.14 3.00 -4.77
N VAL A 172 -19.85 3.03 -6.07
CA VAL A 172 -20.70 3.69 -7.07
C VAL A 172 -22.11 3.06 -7.08
N LYS A 173 -22.21 1.73 -6.96
CA LYS A 173 -23.50 1.02 -6.88
C LYS A 173 -24.29 1.38 -5.61
N ALA A 174 -23.60 1.56 -4.48
CA ALA A 174 -24.23 1.98 -3.22
C ALA A 174 -24.90 3.37 -3.33
N VAL A 175 -24.40 4.24 -4.21
CA VAL A 175 -25.08 5.51 -4.56
C VAL A 175 -26.13 5.32 -5.64
N ALA A 176 -25.81 4.57 -6.70
CA ALA A 176 -26.66 4.42 -7.87
C ALA A 176 -28.02 3.79 -7.55
N GLN A 177 -28.05 2.72 -6.75
CA GLN A 177 -29.27 1.96 -6.48
C GLN A 177 -30.31 2.78 -5.67
N PRO A 178 -29.98 3.40 -4.52
CA PRO A 178 -30.97 4.15 -3.74
C PRO A 178 -31.36 5.46 -4.43
N ALA A 179 -30.42 6.14 -5.10
CA ALA A 179 -30.67 7.39 -5.81
C ALA A 179 -31.31 7.21 -7.20
N LYS A 180 -31.49 5.96 -7.66
CA LYS A 180 -32.01 5.61 -9.00
C LYS A 180 -31.25 6.32 -10.14
N LEU A 181 -29.93 6.37 -10.01
CA LEU A 181 -29.03 6.97 -11.00
C LEU A 181 -28.37 5.87 -11.84
N ASP A 182 -28.05 6.18 -13.10
CA ASP A 182 -27.12 5.36 -13.86
C ASP A 182 -25.70 5.46 -13.25
N PRO A 183 -24.80 4.49 -13.53
CA PRO A 183 -23.47 4.47 -12.92
C PRO A 183 -22.64 5.74 -13.15
N ALA A 184 -22.76 6.39 -14.31
CA ALA A 184 -21.98 7.58 -14.62
C ALA A 184 -22.49 8.80 -13.84
N ARG A 185 -23.82 8.95 -13.69
CA ARG A 185 -24.41 9.98 -12.82
C ARG A 185 -24.09 9.72 -11.34
N ALA A 186 -24.13 8.47 -10.90
CA ALA A 186 -23.77 8.11 -9.53
C ALA A 186 -22.30 8.39 -9.21
N GLU A 187 -21.39 8.10 -10.14
CA GLU A 187 -19.97 8.44 -10.01
C GLU A 187 -19.78 9.96 -9.88
N ARG A 188 -20.43 10.76 -10.74
CA ARG A 188 -20.39 12.23 -10.65
C ARG A 188 -20.94 12.73 -9.32
N ALA A 189 -22.07 12.19 -8.86
CA ALA A 189 -22.68 12.55 -7.58
C ALA A 189 -21.74 12.27 -6.41
N LEU A 190 -21.09 11.11 -6.43
CA LEU A 190 -20.12 10.71 -5.40
C LEU A 190 -18.93 11.67 -5.36
N LEU A 191 -18.33 12.01 -6.51
CA LEU A 191 -17.21 12.94 -6.57
C LEU A 191 -17.56 14.34 -6.09
N VAL A 192 -18.70 14.89 -6.55
CA VAL A 192 -19.17 16.22 -6.12
C VAL A 192 -19.47 16.23 -4.63
N GLY A 193 -20.23 15.25 -4.14
CA GLY A 193 -20.62 15.16 -2.74
C GLY A 193 -19.41 15.04 -1.81
N ILE A 194 -18.48 14.12 -2.10
CA ILE A 194 -17.26 13.94 -1.28
C ILE A 194 -16.39 15.20 -1.36
N CYS A 195 -16.17 15.77 -2.55
CA CYS A 195 -15.33 16.96 -2.68
C CYS A 195 -15.85 18.13 -1.86
N MET A 196 -17.16 18.40 -1.90
CA MET A 196 -17.76 19.47 -1.11
C MET A 196 -17.71 19.17 0.39
N LEU A 197 -17.94 17.91 0.80
CA LEU A 197 -17.78 17.50 2.20
C LEU A 197 -16.33 17.70 2.68
N CYS A 198 -15.33 17.28 1.91
CA CYS A 198 -13.91 17.51 2.22
C CYS A 198 -13.60 18.99 2.38
N ARG A 199 -14.12 19.85 1.48
CA ARG A 199 -13.95 21.31 1.60
C ARG A 199 -14.60 21.87 2.86
N ARG A 200 -15.64 21.24 3.40
CA ARG A 200 -16.30 21.70 4.64
C ARG A 200 -15.51 21.35 5.89
N LEU A 201 -14.77 20.24 5.87
CA LEU A 201 -13.95 19.74 6.96
C LEU A 201 -12.64 20.53 7.10
N SER A 202 -11.96 20.36 8.24
CA SER A 202 -10.57 20.82 8.37
C SER A 202 -9.68 20.02 7.40
N PRO A 203 -8.53 20.56 6.96
CA PRO A 203 -7.62 19.82 6.07
C PRO A 203 -7.24 18.46 6.63
N GLN A 204 -6.91 18.39 7.93
CA GLN A 204 -6.51 17.13 8.58
C GLN A 204 -7.61 16.06 8.48
N GLU A 205 -8.84 16.42 8.82
CA GLU A 205 -10.01 15.53 8.79
C GLU A 205 -10.38 15.12 7.35
N ALA A 206 -10.23 16.05 6.40
CA ALA A 206 -10.43 15.75 4.99
C ALA A 206 -9.40 14.72 4.47
N HIS A 207 -8.14 14.80 4.90
CA HIS A 207 -7.11 13.81 4.55
C HIS A 207 -7.41 12.45 5.18
N GLN A 208 -7.83 12.41 6.45
CA GLN A 208 -8.19 11.16 7.14
C GLN A 208 -9.37 10.46 6.46
N LEU A 209 -10.43 11.22 6.12
CA LEU A 209 -11.57 10.70 5.35
C LEU A 209 -11.11 10.11 4.01
N VAL A 210 -10.34 10.86 3.21
CA VAL A 210 -9.90 10.41 1.89
C VAL A 210 -9.01 9.16 1.97
N ALA A 211 -8.16 9.05 3.01
CA ALA A 211 -7.29 7.90 3.20
C ALA A 211 -8.04 6.57 3.39
N GLN A 212 -9.29 6.61 3.87
CA GLN A 212 -10.14 5.43 4.06
C GLN A 212 -11.00 5.10 2.83
N LEU A 213 -11.15 6.03 1.88
CA LEU A 213 -11.88 5.79 0.65
C LEU A 213 -11.11 4.89 -0.33
N PRO A 214 -11.82 4.20 -1.25
CA PRO A 214 -11.19 3.39 -2.29
C PRO A 214 -10.07 4.14 -3.04
N SER A 215 -8.93 3.47 -3.27
CA SER A 215 -7.72 4.10 -3.82
C SER A 215 -7.93 4.80 -5.18
N MET A 216 -8.90 4.38 -5.98
CA MET A 216 -9.24 5.03 -7.25
C MET A 216 -9.90 6.41 -7.08
N LEU A 217 -10.42 6.75 -5.90
CA LEU A 217 -10.98 8.07 -5.59
C LEU A 217 -9.95 9.06 -5.07
N GLN A 218 -8.92 8.58 -4.38
CA GLN A 218 -7.98 9.45 -3.66
C GLN A 218 -7.36 10.51 -4.60
N PRO A 219 -6.79 10.16 -5.77
CA PRO A 219 -6.22 11.16 -6.68
C PRO A 219 -7.25 12.14 -7.26
N LYS A 220 -8.53 11.75 -7.33
CA LYS A 220 -9.60 12.61 -7.84
C LYS A 220 -10.02 13.67 -6.81
N LEU A 221 -9.68 13.47 -5.54
CA LEU A 221 -10.12 14.30 -4.41
C LEU A 221 -9.00 15.17 -3.82
N GLU A 222 -7.74 14.98 -4.22
CA GLU A 222 -6.59 15.76 -3.73
C GLU A 222 -6.81 17.27 -3.82
N LYS A 223 -7.48 17.74 -4.88
CA LYS A 223 -7.77 19.17 -5.11
C LYS A 223 -8.89 19.73 -4.23
N CYS A 224 -9.50 18.91 -3.39
CA CYS A 224 -10.64 19.28 -2.54
C CYS A 224 -10.26 19.46 -1.07
N LEU A 225 -8.96 19.39 -0.73
CA LEU A 225 -8.46 19.30 0.65
C LEU A 225 -8.07 20.66 1.27
N ASP A 226 -8.35 21.77 0.58
CA ASP A 226 -7.97 23.14 0.96
C ASP A 226 -8.95 23.83 1.96
N GLY A 227 -9.75 23.06 2.71
CA GLY A 227 -10.80 23.56 3.63
C GLY A 227 -10.28 24.25 4.91
N PRO A 228 -11.16 24.68 5.84
CA PRO A 228 -12.62 24.58 5.80
C PRO A 228 -13.30 25.79 5.15
N ASP A 229 -14.08 25.53 4.11
CA ASP A 229 -14.98 26.48 3.45
C ASP A 229 -16.35 26.47 4.14
N ARG A 230 -16.57 27.47 5.02
CA ARG A 230 -17.82 27.62 5.79
C ARG A 230 -19.06 27.90 4.93
N LYS A 231 -18.89 28.24 3.65
CA LYS A 231 -20.01 28.46 2.72
C LYS A 231 -20.63 27.15 2.26
N VAL A 232 -19.94 26.02 2.43
CA VAL A 232 -20.46 24.71 2.09
C VAL A 232 -21.46 24.26 3.16
N THR A 233 -22.75 24.33 2.82
CA THR A 233 -23.88 23.84 3.62
C THR A 233 -24.51 22.62 2.97
N ALA A 234 -25.36 21.86 3.69
CA ALA A 234 -26.11 20.75 3.09
C ALA A 234 -26.86 21.20 1.82
N LYS A 235 -27.53 22.36 1.91
CA LYS A 235 -28.30 22.94 0.80
C LYS A 235 -27.44 23.40 -0.37
N ALA A 236 -26.20 23.87 -0.11
CA ALA A 236 -25.25 24.18 -1.16
C ALA A 236 -24.84 22.91 -1.93
N ILE A 237 -24.60 21.80 -1.22
CA ILE A 237 -24.27 20.52 -1.83
C ILE A 237 -25.46 19.99 -2.64
N GLU A 238 -26.67 20.05 -2.10
CA GLU A 238 -27.90 19.66 -2.82
C GLU A 238 -28.11 20.49 -4.09
N THR A 239 -27.86 21.80 -4.03
CA THR A 239 -27.99 22.69 -5.19
C THR A 239 -26.99 22.33 -6.28
N GLU A 240 -25.74 22.06 -5.90
CA GLU A 240 -24.69 21.64 -6.83
C GLU A 240 -25.03 20.28 -7.45
N LEU A 241 -25.48 19.31 -6.65
CA LEU A 241 -25.92 18.00 -7.14
C LEU A 241 -27.12 18.11 -8.08
N ALA A 242 -28.11 18.94 -7.77
CA ALA A 242 -29.25 19.19 -8.65
C ALA A 242 -28.81 19.72 -10.02
N SER A 243 -27.89 20.70 -10.01
CA SER A 243 -27.31 21.31 -11.21
C SER A 243 -26.52 20.30 -12.05
N VAL A 244 -25.54 19.63 -11.44
CA VAL A 244 -24.62 18.70 -12.15
C VAL A 244 -25.34 17.46 -12.66
N LEU A 245 -26.34 16.98 -11.93
CA LEU A 245 -27.07 15.78 -12.31
C LEU A 245 -28.27 16.10 -13.20
N GLY A 246 -28.78 17.34 -13.22
CA GLY A 246 -30.04 17.68 -13.89
C GLY A 246 -31.23 16.99 -13.23
N VAL A 247 -31.32 17.05 -11.91
CA VAL A 247 -32.43 16.48 -11.11
C VAL A 247 -33.14 17.56 -10.31
N ASP A 248 -34.37 17.28 -9.87
CA ASP A 248 -35.07 18.16 -8.94
C ASP A 248 -34.42 18.15 -7.54
N ALA A 249 -34.83 19.10 -6.70
CA ALA A 249 -34.27 19.27 -5.36
C ALA A 249 -34.50 18.04 -4.45
N GLN A 250 -35.61 17.33 -4.62
CA GLN A 250 -35.93 16.16 -3.80
C GLN A 250 -35.00 14.98 -4.15
N ALA A 251 -34.78 14.76 -5.44
CA ALA A 251 -33.84 13.77 -5.94
C ALA A 251 -32.38 14.13 -5.57
N ALA A 252 -32.02 15.42 -5.58
CA ALA A 252 -30.70 15.86 -5.13
C ALA A 252 -30.46 15.58 -3.63
N ALA A 253 -31.44 15.88 -2.77
CA ALA A 253 -31.37 15.56 -1.34
C ALA A 253 -31.26 14.05 -1.08
N ALA A 254 -32.05 13.23 -1.80
CA ALA A 254 -31.96 11.78 -1.73
C ALA A 254 -30.59 11.25 -2.20
N THR A 255 -30.00 11.90 -3.22
CA THR A 255 -28.67 11.57 -3.73
C THR A 255 -27.59 11.91 -2.71
N LEU A 256 -27.64 13.09 -2.08
CA LEU A 256 -26.71 13.48 -1.03
C LEU A 256 -26.72 12.49 0.12
N LYS A 257 -27.92 12.07 0.57
CA LYS A 257 -28.06 11.05 1.60
C LYS A 257 -27.44 9.71 1.18
N SER A 258 -27.63 9.31 -0.07
CA SER A 258 -27.04 8.07 -0.61
C SER A 258 -25.51 8.14 -0.65
N VAL A 259 -24.94 9.30 -0.99
CA VAL A 259 -23.48 9.53 -0.93
C VAL A 259 -22.96 9.44 0.50
N CYS A 260 -23.61 10.10 1.47
CA CYS A 260 -23.18 10.07 2.87
C CYS A 260 -23.27 8.66 3.48
N ASN A 261 -24.31 7.90 3.14
CA ASN A 261 -24.43 6.50 3.55
C ASN A 261 -23.31 5.64 2.94
N ALA A 262 -23.03 5.82 1.65
CA ALA A 262 -21.97 5.10 0.95
C ALA A 262 -20.58 5.39 1.55
N ILE A 263 -20.32 6.64 1.97
CA ILE A 263 -19.12 7.02 2.73
C ILE A 263 -19.10 6.30 4.07
N THR A 264 -20.20 6.35 4.82
CA THR A 264 -20.31 5.73 6.16
C THR A 264 -20.03 4.24 6.12
N GLU A 265 -20.49 3.53 5.09
CA GLU A 265 -20.22 2.10 4.90
C GLU A 265 -18.76 1.80 4.49
N SER A 266 -18.01 2.81 4.06
CA SER A 266 -16.64 2.68 3.56
C SER A 266 -15.57 3.05 4.58
N ILE A 267 -15.93 3.70 5.69
CA ILE A 267 -14.99 4.19 6.70
C ILE A 267 -15.22 3.51 8.06
N ALA A 268 -14.22 3.57 8.93
CA ALA A 268 -14.31 3.03 10.28
C ALA A 268 -15.34 3.79 11.14
N ALA A 269 -16.02 3.09 12.05
CA ALA A 269 -17.07 3.67 12.88
C ALA A 269 -16.62 4.89 13.71
N GLY A 270 -15.37 4.90 14.20
CA GLY A 270 -14.80 6.04 14.94
C GLY A 270 -14.61 7.29 14.06
N GLU A 271 -14.29 7.11 12.79
CA GLU A 271 -14.11 8.21 11.83
C GLU A 271 -15.44 8.92 11.54
N VAL A 272 -16.55 8.17 11.51
CA VAL A 272 -17.88 8.73 11.33
C VAL A 272 -18.21 9.73 12.44
N ASP A 273 -17.86 9.41 13.68
CA ASP A 273 -18.10 10.27 14.83
C ASP A 273 -17.21 11.53 14.81
N GLU A 274 -15.96 11.41 14.35
CA GLU A 274 -15.02 12.54 14.16
C GLU A 274 -15.55 13.52 13.10
N ILE A 275 -15.91 13.01 11.91
CA ILE A 275 -16.50 13.81 10.82
C ILE A 275 -17.76 14.54 11.32
N ARG A 276 -18.65 13.85 12.04
CA ARG A 276 -19.85 14.45 12.61
C ARG A 276 -19.53 15.56 13.60
N GLY A 277 -18.45 15.44 14.37
CA GLY A 277 -17.98 16.47 15.31
C GLY A 277 -17.59 17.79 14.62
N GLN A 278 -17.06 17.70 13.39
CA GLN A 278 -16.61 18.84 12.60
C GLN A 278 -17.72 19.49 11.75
N LEU A 279 -18.79 18.75 11.50
CA LEU A 279 -19.92 19.24 10.72
C LEU A 279 -20.85 20.15 11.55
N PRO A 280 -21.39 21.22 10.96
CA PRO A 280 -22.42 22.03 11.60
C PRO A 280 -23.71 21.21 11.84
N GLU A 281 -24.54 21.65 12.79
CA GLU A 281 -25.76 20.93 13.23
C GLU A 281 -26.70 20.53 12.08
N ASP A 282 -26.83 21.39 11.08
CA ASP A 282 -27.66 21.15 9.90
C ASP A 282 -27.12 20.03 8.99
N MET A 283 -25.87 19.59 9.16
CA MET A 283 -25.25 18.51 8.37
C MET A 283 -25.07 17.21 9.15
N LYS A 284 -25.12 17.24 10.49
CA LYS A 284 -24.89 16.05 11.33
C LYS A 284 -25.85 14.89 11.06
N HIS A 285 -27.06 15.20 10.60
CA HIS A 285 -28.08 14.20 10.27
C HIS A 285 -27.80 13.43 8.97
N LEU A 286 -26.86 13.91 8.13
CA LEU A 286 -26.47 13.23 6.89
C LEU A 286 -25.67 11.95 7.13
N PHE A 287 -24.97 11.89 8.26
CA PHE A 287 -24.23 10.70 8.70
C PHE A 287 -25.04 10.04 9.83
N PRO A 288 -25.39 8.74 9.73
CA PRO A 288 -26.07 8.04 10.82
C PRO A 288 -25.14 7.87 12.03
N LEU A 289 -25.70 7.66 13.23
CA LEU A 289 -24.89 7.36 14.42
C LEU A 289 -24.41 5.91 14.30
N SER A 290 -23.14 5.65 14.62
CA SER A 290 -22.64 4.28 14.76
C SER A 290 -23.48 3.57 15.83
N LEU A 291 -24.23 2.54 15.45
CA LEU A 291 -24.86 1.64 16.41
C LEU A 291 -23.72 0.93 17.15
N LYS A 292 -23.59 1.22 18.45
CA LYS A 292 -22.66 0.53 19.36
C LYS A 292 -22.91 -0.97 19.37
#